data_AF-A0A2M6YS00-F1
#
_entry.id   AF-A0A2M6YS00-F1
#
_cell.length_a   1.000
_cell.length_b   1.000
_cell.length_c   1.000
_cell.angle_alpha   90.00
_cell.angle_beta   90.00
_cell.angle_gamma   90.00
#
_symmetry.space_group_name_H-M   'P 1'
#
loop_
_entity.id
_entity.type
_entity.pdbx_description
1 polymer ?
#
loop_
_entity_poly.entity_id
_entity_poly.type
_entity_poly.pdbx_seq_one_letter_code
_entity_poly.pdbx_strand_id
1 'polypeptide(L)'
;MIFIALDDNKIMDFEEKKYWVAFNVFDGIGPLRFKLLLNYFGTAEKAFNAAEEKLMEVGLGEGLVKRFIEFRKTFDFDGYFQKLEKLGIGVLCV
;
A
#
# COMPACT_ATOMS: atom_id res chain seq x y z
N MET A 1 -13.15 20.89 4.35
CA MET A 1 -14.21 19.92 4.01
C MET A 1 -13.72 19.15 2.81
N ILE A 2 -12.97 18.07 3.04
CA ILE A 2 -12.38 17.28 1.94
C ILE A 2 -13.46 16.31 1.50
N PHE A 3 -14.03 16.57 0.33
CA PHE A 3 -14.85 15.60 -0.38
C PHE A 3 -13.91 14.51 -0.90
N ILE A 4 -13.79 13.42 -0.15
CA ILE A 4 -13.34 12.15 -0.71
C ILE A 4 -14.53 11.71 -1.56
N ALA A 5 -14.46 11.90 -2.87
CA ALA A 5 -15.46 11.37 -3.79
C ALA A 5 -15.46 9.85 -3.63
N LEU A 6 -16.47 9.36 -2.93
CA LEU A 6 -16.84 7.96 -2.84
C LEU A 6 -17.39 7.61 -4.22
N ASP A 7 -16.54 7.07 -5.08
CA ASP A 7 -17.01 6.46 -6.32
C ASP A 7 -17.82 5.21 -5.95
N ASP A 8 -19.10 5.22 -6.34
CA ASP A 8 -20.20 4.36 -5.90
C ASP A 8 -20.16 2.91 -6.45
N ASN A 9 -18.99 2.27 -6.60
CA ASN A 9 -18.99 0.87 -7.09
C ASN A 9 -17.95 -0.12 -6.53
N LYS A 10 -17.32 0.20 -5.39
CA LYS A 10 -16.76 -0.79 -4.45
C LYS A 10 -16.36 -0.03 -3.19
N ILE A 11 -17.04 -0.26 -2.07
CA ILE A 11 -16.70 0.39 -0.79
C ILE A 11 -15.38 -0.19 -0.30
N MET A 12 -14.26 0.39 -0.76
CA MET A 12 -12.93 0.15 -0.21
C MET A 12 -12.68 1.21 0.85
N ASP A 13 -12.46 0.74 2.08
CA ASP A 13 -12.24 1.58 3.25
C ASP A 13 -11.05 2.55 3.02
N PHE A 14 -11.12 3.74 3.61
CA PHE A 14 -10.07 4.75 3.44
C PHE A 14 -8.73 4.25 3.96
N GLU A 15 -8.73 3.49 5.06
CA GLU A 15 -7.52 2.87 5.60
C GLU A 15 -6.91 1.87 4.60
N GLU A 16 -7.73 1.01 3.99
CA GLU A 16 -7.25 0.08 2.96
C GLU A 16 -6.62 0.84 1.77
N LYS A 17 -7.26 1.93 1.31
CA LYS A 17 -6.70 2.76 0.22
C LYS A 17 -5.33 3.34 0.56
N LYS A 18 -5.07 3.72 1.81
CA LYS A 18 -3.76 4.24 2.22
C LYS A 18 -2.65 3.22 2.00
N TYR A 19 -2.90 1.96 2.37
CA TYR A 19 -1.93 0.89 2.20
C TYR A 19 -1.71 0.56 0.72
N TRP A 20 -2.76 0.59 -0.10
CA TRP A 20 -2.62 0.47 -1.55
C TRP A 20 -1.68 1.52 -2.12
N VAL A 21 -1.83 2.78 -1.70
CA VAL A 21 -0.93 3.87 -2.11
C VAL A 21 0.49 3.60 -1.66
N ALA A 22 0.71 3.23 -0.40
CA ALA A 22 2.06 2.95 0.11
C ALA A 22 2.77 1.84 -0.69
N PHE A 23 2.05 0.79 -1.10
CA PHE A 23 2.59 -0.24 -1.98
C PHE A 23 2.94 0.28 -3.38
N ASN A 24 2.15 1.20 -3.93
CA ASN A 24 2.43 1.82 -5.22
C ASN A 24 3.59 2.81 -5.16
N VAL A 25 3.85 3.42 -4.00
CA VAL A 25 5.02 4.30 -3.79
C VAL A 25 6.32 3.50 -3.68
N PHE A 26 6.27 2.25 -3.24
CA PHE A 26 7.46 1.43 -3.08
C PHE A 26 7.97 0.84 -4.40
N ASP A 27 9.15 1.29 -4.82
CA ASP A 27 9.84 0.78 -5.99
C ASP A 27 10.35 -0.66 -5.79
N GLY A 28 9.55 -1.63 -6.22
CA GLY A 28 9.93 -3.04 -6.29
C GLY A 28 8.77 -4.03 -6.18
N ILE A 29 7.59 -3.58 -5.72
CA ILE A 29 6.37 -4.38 -5.71
C ILE A 29 5.51 -3.95 -6.89
N GLY A 30 5.61 -4.70 -8.00
CA GLY A 30 4.77 -4.45 -9.17
C GLY A 30 3.42 -5.19 -9.11
N PRO A 31 2.58 -4.99 -10.15
CA PRO A 31 1.37 -5.68 -10.53
C PRO A 31 1.00 -6.95 -9.77
N LEU A 32 1.80 -7.94 -10.17
CA LEU A 32 1.63 -9.35 -9.91
C LEU A 32 1.99 -9.69 -8.46
N ARG A 33 3.05 -9.08 -7.92
CA ARG A 33 3.48 -9.30 -6.53
C ARG A 33 2.50 -8.69 -5.55
N PHE A 34 1.98 -7.51 -5.86
CA PHE A 34 0.94 -6.89 -5.04
C PHE A 34 -0.33 -7.74 -5.03
N LYS A 35 -0.77 -8.24 -6.19
CA LYS A 35 -1.91 -9.17 -6.25
C LYS A 35 -1.66 -10.47 -5.48
N LEU A 36 -0.45 -11.00 -5.52
CA LEU A 36 -0.07 -12.19 -4.74
C LEU A 36 -0.16 -11.93 -3.24
N LEU A 37 0.37 -10.80 -2.78
CA LEU A 37 0.26 -10.35 -1.39
C LEU A 37 -1.20 -10.19 -0.95
N LEU A 38 -2.03 -9.52 -1.77
CA LEU A 38 -3.46 -9.36 -1.49
C LEU A 38 -4.18 -10.72 -1.42
N ASN A 39 -3.88 -11.65 -2.33
CA ASN A 39 -4.47 -12.98 -2.31
C ASN A 39 -4.06 -13.79 -1.07
N TYR A 40 -2.83 -13.60 -0.57
CA TYR A 40 -2.31 -14.34 0.58
C TYR A 40 -2.77 -13.73 1.92
N PHE A 41 -2.66 -12.42 2.07
CA PHE A 41 -2.96 -11.69 3.32
C PHE A 41 -4.42 -11.20 3.41
N GLY A 42 -5.13 -11.16 2.28
CA GLY A 42 -6.52 -10.73 2.15
C GLY A 42 -6.71 -9.23 2.00
N THR A 43 -5.93 -8.41 2.70
CA THR A 43 -5.98 -6.93 2.64
C THR A 43 -4.59 -6.33 2.52
N ALA A 44 -4.50 -5.13 1.94
CA ALA A 44 -3.25 -4.39 1.83
C ALA A 44 -2.71 -3.99 3.20
N GLU A 45 -3.58 -3.61 4.14
CA GLU A 45 -3.17 -3.36 5.53
C GLU A 45 -2.42 -4.56 6.12
N LYS A 46 -2.99 -5.77 5.99
CA LYS A 46 -2.38 -7.00 6.52
C LYS A 46 -1.08 -7.33 5.79
N ALA A 47 -1.03 -7.14 4.47
CA ALA A 47 0.18 -7.33 3.69
C ALA A 47 1.30 -6.35 4.11
N PHE A 48 0.96 -5.09 4.39
CA PHE A 48 1.92 -4.06 4.77
C PHE A 48 2.51 -4.31 6.17
N ASN A 49 1.65 -4.77 7.09
CA ASN A 49 2.01 -5.10 8.45
C ASN A 49 2.55 -6.53 8.63
N ALA A 50 2.67 -7.31 7.56
CA ALA A 50 3.14 -8.69 7.61
C ALA A 50 4.58 -8.79 8.14
N ALA A 51 4.88 -9.92 8.78
CA ALA A 51 6.23 -10.24 9.26
C ALA A 51 7.18 -10.55 8.08
N GLU A 52 8.48 -10.35 8.29
CA GLU A 52 9.52 -10.56 7.27
C GLU A 52 9.48 -11.98 6.71
N GLU A 53 9.32 -12.96 7.59
CA GLU A 53 9.26 -14.38 7.26
C GLU A 53 8.06 -14.69 6.35
N LYS A 54 6.90 -14.08 6.62
CA LYS A 54 5.70 -14.26 5.81
C LYS A 54 5.82 -13.60 4.44
N LEU A 55 6.49 -12.46 4.35
CA LEU A 55 6.77 -11.84 3.05
C LEU A 55 7.73 -12.70 2.22
N MET A 56 8.74 -13.31 2.85
CA MET A 56 9.63 -14.26 2.18
C MET A 56 8.91 -15.55 1.75
N GLU A 57 8.02 -16.10 2.58
CA GLU A 57 7.18 -17.27 2.23
C GLU A 57 6.32 -17.03 0.99
N VAL A 58 5.83 -15.80 0.80
CA VAL A 58 5.06 -15.40 -0.39
C VAL A 58 5.93 -15.32 -1.66
N GLY A 59 7.25 -15.47 -1.53
CA GLY A 59 8.19 -15.45 -2.66
C GLY A 59 8.72 -14.05 -2.99
N LEU A 60 8.64 -13.10 -2.04
CA LEU A 60 9.46 -11.90 -2.12
C LEU A 60 10.91 -12.27 -1.79
N GLY A 61 11.85 -11.91 -2.69
CA GLY A 61 13.26 -12.17 -2.44
C GLY A 61 13.78 -11.38 -1.23
N GLU A 62 14.72 -11.95 -0.47
CA GLU A 62 15.24 -11.40 0.79
C GLU A 62 15.66 -9.93 0.67
N GLY A 63 16.39 -9.56 -0.40
CA GLY A 63 16.82 -8.18 -0.63
C GLY A 63 15.66 -7.19 -0.86
N LEU A 64 14.57 -7.65 -1.50
CA LEU A 64 13.36 -6.86 -1.68
C LEU A 64 12.62 -6.69 -0.36
N VAL A 65 12.51 -7.76 0.42
CA VAL A 65 11.84 -7.73 1.73
C VAL A 65 12.56 -6.76 2.67
N LYS A 66 13.89 -6.83 2.79
CA LYS A 66 14.65 -5.88 3.62
C LYS A 66 14.40 -4.42 3.21
N ARG A 67 14.41 -4.11 1.91
CA ARG A 67 14.09 -2.77 1.40
C ARG A 67 12.66 -2.35 1.75
N PHE A 68 11.70 -3.26 1.65
CA PHE A 68 10.31 -3.00 1.99
C PHE A 68 10.12 -2.74 3.50
N ILE A 69 10.81 -3.51 4.35
CA ILE A 69 10.78 -3.34 5.80
C ILE A 69 11.39 -1.99 6.22
N GLU A 70 12.48 -1.56 5.58
CA GLU A 70 13.05 -0.24 5.83
C GLU A 70 12.16 0.90 5.30
N PHE A 71 11.54 0.70 4.13
CA PHE A 71 10.54 1.63 3.59
C PHE A 71 9.36 1.79 4.54
N ARG A 72 8.74 0.70 5.02
CA ARG A 72 7.56 0.81 5.89
C ARG A 72 7.85 1.51 7.21
N LYS A 73 9.07 1.39 7.74
CA LYS A 73 9.49 2.06 8.99
C LYS A 73 9.65 3.56 8.83
N THR A 74 9.96 4.01 7.61
CA THR A 74 10.27 5.41 7.28
C THR A 74 9.13 6.09 6.54
N PHE A 75 8.14 5.35 6.07
CA PHE A 75 7.01 5.88 5.31
C PHE A 75 6.04 6.63 6.22
N ASP A 76 5.96 7.93 6.01
CA ASP A 76 5.01 8.82 6.68
C ASP A 76 3.73 8.92 5.86
N PHE A 77 2.69 8.20 6.29
CA PHE A 77 1.37 8.24 5.68
C PHE A 77 0.78 9.66 5.72
N ASP A 78 0.85 10.32 6.87
CA ASP A 78 0.21 11.63 7.07
C ASP A 78 0.88 12.70 6.20
N GLY A 79 2.21 12.75 6.19
CA GLY A 79 2.97 13.66 5.34
C GLY A 79 2.77 13.41 3.85
N TYR A 80 2.65 12.14 3.44
CA TYR A 80 2.40 11.79 2.04
C TYR A 80 1.02 12.25 1.57
N PHE A 81 -0.04 11.95 2.33
CA PHE A 81 -1.41 12.35 1.97
C PHE A 81 -1.62 13.86 2.05
N GLN A 82 -1.02 14.55 3.02
CA GLN A 82 -1.01 16.02 3.05
C GLN A 82 -0.34 16.63 1.82
N LYS A 83 0.74 16.01 1.33
CA LYS A 83 1.41 16.46 0.10
C LYS A 83 0.53 16.25 -1.12
N LEU A 84 -0.15 15.11 -1.24
CA LEU A 84 -1.11 14.85 -2.32
C LEU A 84 -2.26 15.87 -2.32
N GLU A 85 -2.80 16.18 -1.14
CA GLU A 85 -3.86 17.17 -0.98
C GLU A 85 -3.40 18.56 -1.45
N LYS A 86 -2.21 19.00 -1.02
CA LYS A 86 -1.63 20.29 -1.45
C LYS A 86 -1.38 20.37 -2.96
N LEU A 87 -1.11 19.23 -3.60
CA LEU A 87 -0.89 19.14 -5.04
C LEU A 87 -2.20 18.95 -5.83
N GLY A 88 -3.34 18.79 -5.16
CA GLY A 88 -4.63 18.54 -5.80
C GLY A 88 -4.70 17.18 -6.52
N ILE A 89 -3.90 16.19 -6.09
CA ILE A 89 -3.82 14.88 -6.72
C ILE A 89 -4.86 13.94 -6.08
N GLY A 90 -5.82 13.48 -6.88
CA GLY A 90 -6.76 12.43 -6.49
C GLY A 90 -6.16 11.04 -6.71
N VAL A 91 -6.22 10.18 -5.68
CA VAL A 91 -5.80 8.78 -5.78
C VAL A 91 -6.98 7.94 -6.27
N LEU A 92 -6.80 7.25 -7.38
CA LEU A 92 -7.72 6.25 -7.91
C LEU A 92 -7.11 4.87 -7.70
N CYS A 93 -7.81 3.98 -7.00
CA CYS A 93 -7.47 2.57 -6.88
C CYS A 93 -8.46 1.75 -7.72
N VAL A 94 -7.97 0.75 -8.44
CA VAL A 94 -8.75 -0.05 -9.41
C VAL A 94 -8.78 -1.52 -9.01
#